data_AF-B9TAC7-F1
#
_entry.id   AF-B9TAC7-F1
#
_cell.length_a   1.000
_cell.length_b   1.000
_cell.length_c   1.000
_cell.angle_alpha   90.00
_cell.angle_beta   90.00
_cell.angle_gamma   90.00
#
_symmetry.space_group_name_H-M   'P 1'
#
loop_
_entity.id
_entity.type
_entity.pdbx_description
1 polymer ?
#
loop_
_entity_poly.entity_id
_entity_poly.type
_entity_poly.pdbx_seq_one_letter_code
_entity_poly.pdbx_strand_id
1 'polypeptide(L)'
;MKTKLISVALAGVLGVAANVAFAEDAFQGPMYIMPTLGYMHTDSDLKADDDVAYGIRLGKAISEHWDVQLGLTHSKADADNMIGGSPASGNYKQTLLGLDALYMFSRDKFRPFLLAGLGAARNNIDYRIGGVNAGDSKTSWMANVGAGFQYSFTDNIGLQADIRHVWSRAKANSPALWNDTQTIGNTYFNVGVIFNFGAPQKAAAAEPEPTPAPAMEEIAPQEEEAVPPLTSEEPPQPDQGPNEPAFTKMTLQAEVLFGFDKTC
;
A
#
# COMPACT_ATOMS: atom_id res chain seq x y z
N MET A 1 -10.17 -5.96 34.42
CA MET A 1 -8.98 -5.98 33.52
C MET A 1 -9.29 -5.67 32.05
N LYS A 2 -10.55 -5.75 31.57
CA LYS A 2 -10.92 -5.51 30.16
C LYS A 2 -10.82 -4.04 29.71
N THR A 3 -11.08 -3.08 30.59
CA THR A 3 -11.00 -1.63 30.30
C THR A 3 -9.58 -1.11 30.10
N LYS A 4 -8.58 -1.72 30.76
CA LYS A 4 -7.18 -1.27 30.65
C LYS A 4 -6.53 -1.61 29.31
N LEU A 5 -6.94 -2.70 28.66
CA LEU A 5 -6.42 -3.11 27.35
C LEU A 5 -6.94 -2.23 26.20
N ILE A 6 -8.18 -1.74 26.29
CA ILE A 6 -8.75 -0.81 25.29
C ILE A 6 -8.06 0.56 25.39
N SER A 7 -7.78 1.04 26.61
CA SER A 7 -7.04 2.29 26.80
C SER A 7 -5.59 2.22 26.33
N VAL A 8 -4.92 1.07 26.45
CA VAL A 8 -3.55 0.87 25.94
C VAL A 8 -3.53 0.78 24.41
N ALA A 9 -4.54 0.15 23.79
CA ALA A 9 -4.67 0.14 22.33
C ALA A 9 -4.96 1.55 21.77
N LEU A 10 -5.82 2.34 22.43
CA LEU A 10 -6.13 3.71 22.03
C LEU A 10 -4.93 4.66 22.24
N ALA A 11 -4.17 4.48 23.33
CA ALA A 11 -2.95 5.24 23.61
C ALA A 11 -1.80 4.88 22.67
N GLY A 12 -1.71 3.61 22.22
CA GLY A 12 -0.75 3.19 21.20
C GLY A 12 -0.99 3.85 19.84
N VAL A 13 -2.26 3.99 19.44
CA VAL A 13 -2.64 4.69 18.19
C VAL A 13 -2.32 6.20 18.27
N LEU A 14 -2.49 6.83 19.44
CA LEU A 14 -2.13 8.23 19.65
C LEU A 14 -0.60 8.44 19.77
N GLY A 15 0.14 7.48 20.31
CA GLY A 15 1.61 7.59 20.50
C GLY A 15 2.43 7.52 19.21
N VAL A 16 1.92 6.87 18.17
CA VAL A 16 2.58 6.83 16.85
C VAL A 16 2.53 8.20 16.16
N ALA A 17 1.55 9.05 16.48
CA ALA A 17 1.46 10.40 15.93
C ALA A 17 2.54 11.37 16.45
N ALA A 18 3.22 11.04 17.56
CA ALA A 18 4.17 11.95 18.20
C ALA A 18 5.63 11.81 17.72
N ASN A 19 5.96 10.81 16.90
CA ASN A 19 7.33 10.58 16.37
C ASN A 19 7.40 10.79 14.84
N VAL A 20 6.80 11.86 14.33
CA VAL A 20 6.74 12.16 12.87
C VAL A 20 7.99 12.84 12.30
N ALA A 21 9.09 12.96 13.05
CA ALA A 21 10.29 13.70 12.61
C ALA A 21 11.22 12.94 11.63
N PHE A 22 10.89 11.71 11.21
CA PHE A 22 11.72 10.89 10.29
C PHE A 22 11.05 10.48 8.98
N ALA A 23 9.92 11.08 8.60
CA ALA A 23 9.10 10.50 7.53
C ALA A 23 8.33 11.52 6.66
N GLU A 24 8.75 12.78 6.60
CA GLU A 24 8.10 13.80 5.76
C GLU A 24 7.96 13.38 4.29
N ASP A 25 8.85 12.55 3.76
CA ASP A 25 8.75 12.03 2.40
C ASP A 25 7.86 10.77 2.30
N ALA A 26 7.93 9.87 3.29
CA ALA A 26 7.09 8.69 3.35
C ALA A 26 5.62 9.03 3.63
N PHE A 27 5.31 10.23 4.15
CA PHE A 27 3.96 10.75 4.44
C PHE A 27 3.33 11.59 3.31
N GLN A 28 4.00 11.75 2.17
CA GLN A 28 3.40 12.36 0.99
C GLN A 28 2.55 11.34 0.24
N GLY A 29 1.27 11.26 0.60
CA GLY A 29 0.27 10.39 -0.03
C GLY A 29 -1.10 10.58 0.62
N PRO A 30 -2.22 10.44 -0.12
CA PRO A 30 -3.54 10.54 0.48
C PRO A 30 -3.70 9.40 1.51
N MET A 31 -3.90 9.78 2.77
CA MET A 31 -4.33 8.84 3.81
C MET A 31 -5.85 8.70 3.74
N TYR A 32 -6.39 7.57 4.13
CA TYR A 32 -7.83 7.39 4.23
C TYR A 32 -8.21 6.59 5.45
N ILE A 33 -9.42 6.88 5.94
CA ILE A 33 -10.11 6.02 6.88
C ILE A 33 -11.24 5.31 6.16
N MET A 34 -11.51 4.09 6.59
CA MET A 34 -12.57 3.30 6.01
C MET A 34 -13.30 2.55 7.12
N PRO A 35 -14.43 3.05 7.62
CA PRO A 35 -15.40 2.22 8.31
C PRO A 35 -15.89 1.11 7.37
N THR A 36 -15.89 -0.12 7.87
CA THR A 36 -16.27 -1.32 7.10
C THR A 36 -17.35 -2.07 7.82
N LEU A 37 -18.33 -2.54 7.06
CA LEU A 37 -19.24 -3.61 7.46
C LEU A 37 -18.91 -4.83 6.63
N GLY A 38 -19.15 -6.00 7.17
CA GLY A 38 -18.84 -7.24 6.48
C GLY A 38 -19.72 -8.37 6.96
N TYR A 39 -19.54 -9.49 6.29
CA TYR A 39 -20.17 -10.74 6.58
C TYR A 39 -19.06 -11.78 6.71
N MET A 40 -19.08 -12.53 7.79
CA MET A 40 -18.15 -13.62 8.02
C MET A 40 -18.86 -14.93 7.67
N HIS A 41 -18.41 -15.58 6.61
CA HIS A 41 -18.74 -16.97 6.36
C HIS A 41 -17.76 -17.84 7.16
N THR A 42 -18.27 -18.48 8.20
CA THR A 42 -17.48 -19.33 9.08
C THR A 42 -17.22 -20.67 8.43
N ASP A 43 -16.03 -21.22 8.67
CA ASP A 43 -15.71 -22.58 8.24
C ASP A 43 -16.74 -23.57 8.83
N SER A 44 -17.15 -24.57 8.04
CA SER A 44 -18.13 -25.59 8.44
C SER A 44 -17.71 -26.37 9.70
N ASP A 45 -16.40 -26.43 9.96
CA ASP A 45 -15.84 -27.06 11.15
C ASP A 45 -16.17 -26.28 12.45
N LEU A 46 -16.45 -24.97 12.36
CA LEU A 46 -16.76 -24.11 13.52
C LEU A 46 -18.21 -24.22 14.01
N LYS A 47 -19.12 -24.83 13.22
CA LYS A 47 -20.55 -25.02 13.53
C LYS A 47 -21.19 -23.74 14.11
N ALA A 48 -21.02 -22.65 13.38
CA ALA A 48 -21.55 -21.34 13.72
C ALA A 48 -22.38 -20.82 12.55
N ASP A 49 -23.46 -20.12 12.86
CA ASP A 49 -24.26 -19.38 11.88
C ASP A 49 -23.44 -18.18 11.39
N ASP A 50 -23.52 -17.93 10.09
CA ASP A 50 -22.87 -16.78 9.47
C ASP A 50 -23.42 -15.45 10.05
N ASP A 51 -22.53 -14.50 10.34
CA ASP A 51 -22.93 -13.29 11.08
C ASP A 51 -22.06 -12.07 10.72
N VAL A 52 -22.51 -10.90 11.16
CA VAL A 52 -22.02 -9.58 10.76
C VAL A 52 -20.66 -9.29 11.38
N ALA A 53 -19.75 -8.81 10.54
CA ALA A 53 -18.49 -8.21 10.92
C ALA A 53 -18.58 -6.68 10.78
N TYR A 54 -17.88 -5.95 11.63
CA TYR A 54 -17.69 -4.51 11.46
C TYR A 54 -16.28 -4.13 11.88
N GLY A 55 -15.78 -3.04 11.33
CA GLY A 55 -14.39 -2.66 11.52
C GLY A 55 -14.07 -1.28 11.01
N ILE A 56 -12.81 -0.93 11.18
CA ILE A 56 -12.23 0.30 10.67
C ILE A 56 -10.85 0.00 10.10
N ARG A 57 -10.55 0.59 8.96
CA ARG A 57 -9.23 0.52 8.34
C ARG A 57 -8.66 1.91 8.15
N LEU A 58 -7.36 2.03 8.35
CA LEU A 58 -6.57 3.22 8.09
C LEU A 58 -5.60 2.88 6.98
N GLY A 59 -5.78 3.48 5.82
CA GLY A 59 -4.99 3.18 4.64
C GLY A 59 -4.18 4.36 4.16
N LYS A 60 -3.14 4.05 3.38
CA LYS A 60 -2.27 5.05 2.77
C LYS A 60 -1.67 4.52 1.49
N ALA A 61 -1.69 5.35 0.46
CA ALA A 61 -0.95 5.09 -0.77
C ALA A 61 0.55 5.31 -0.52
N ILE A 62 1.35 4.28 -0.80
CA ILE A 62 2.82 4.32 -0.67
C ILE A 62 3.48 4.40 -2.06
N SER A 63 2.81 3.91 -3.11
CA SER A 63 3.29 3.94 -4.48
C SER A 63 2.12 3.95 -5.47
N GLU A 64 2.39 4.09 -6.76
CA GLU A 64 1.40 4.04 -7.83
C GLU A 64 0.60 2.73 -7.86
N HIS A 65 1.20 1.62 -7.42
CA HIS A 65 0.53 0.31 -7.41
C HIS A 65 0.28 -0.23 -6.01
N TRP A 66 0.78 0.41 -4.96
CA TRP A 66 0.74 -0.13 -3.60
C TRP A 66 0.05 0.80 -2.61
N ASP A 67 -0.88 0.22 -1.87
CA ASP A 67 -1.52 0.78 -0.68
C ASP A 67 -1.18 -0.10 0.53
N VAL A 68 -1.05 0.51 1.70
CA VAL A 68 -0.94 -0.21 2.97
C VAL A 68 -2.13 0.16 3.84
N GLN A 69 -2.79 -0.84 4.42
CA GLN A 69 -3.95 -0.67 5.30
C GLN A 69 -3.69 -1.32 6.66
N LEU A 70 -3.89 -0.57 7.73
CA LEU A 70 -4.02 -1.10 9.09
C LEU A 70 -5.50 -1.28 9.41
N GLY A 71 -5.93 -2.50 9.70
CA GLY A 71 -7.33 -2.84 9.95
C GLY A 71 -7.58 -3.38 11.36
N LEU A 72 -8.66 -2.91 11.98
CA LEU A 72 -9.26 -3.52 13.16
C LEU A 72 -10.67 -4.00 12.80
N THR A 73 -10.92 -5.30 12.88
CA THR A 73 -12.24 -5.90 12.60
C THR A 73 -12.72 -6.68 13.80
N HIS A 74 -14.00 -6.55 14.13
CA HIS A 74 -14.69 -7.37 15.11
C HIS A 74 -15.85 -8.10 14.44
N SER A 75 -15.91 -9.40 14.63
CA SER A 75 -17.04 -10.23 14.22
C SER A 75 -17.58 -10.99 15.42
N LYS A 76 -18.89 -11.15 15.42
CA LYS A 76 -19.62 -12.07 16.27
C LYS A 76 -20.25 -13.09 15.33
N ALA A 77 -20.40 -14.32 15.80
CA ALA A 77 -21.17 -15.38 15.19
C ALA A 77 -21.84 -16.19 16.29
N ASP A 78 -23.06 -16.65 16.04
CA ASP A 78 -23.82 -17.44 17.00
C ASP A 78 -23.57 -18.92 16.76
N ALA A 79 -23.46 -19.70 17.85
CA ALA A 79 -23.22 -21.14 17.74
C ALA A 79 -24.47 -21.84 17.19
N ASP A 80 -24.27 -22.88 16.37
CA ASP A 80 -25.38 -23.72 15.92
C ASP A 80 -26.16 -24.29 17.12
N ASN A 81 -27.48 -24.35 16.98
CA ASN A 81 -28.37 -24.85 18.03
C ASN A 81 -28.12 -26.34 18.39
N MET A 82 -27.42 -27.08 17.53
CA MET A 82 -27.12 -28.51 17.66
C MET A 82 -25.67 -28.80 17.25
N ILE A 83 -24.81 -29.14 18.21
CA ILE A 83 -23.41 -29.52 17.96
C ILE A 83 -23.18 -30.95 18.41
N GLY A 84 -22.90 -31.86 17.46
CA GLY A 84 -22.60 -33.27 17.78
C GLY A 84 -23.78 -34.04 18.39
N GLY A 85 -25.02 -33.68 18.01
CA GLY A 85 -26.24 -34.31 18.52
C GLY A 85 -26.70 -33.83 19.89
N SER A 86 -26.04 -32.81 20.47
CA SER A 86 -26.43 -32.17 21.73
C SER A 86 -26.89 -30.73 21.50
N PRO A 87 -27.86 -30.22 22.30
CA PRO A 87 -28.23 -28.82 22.25
C PRO A 87 -27.01 -27.97 22.59
N ALA A 88 -26.75 -26.99 21.74
CA ALA A 88 -25.65 -26.06 21.88
C ALA A 88 -26.18 -24.62 21.85
N SER A 89 -25.53 -23.75 22.62
CA SER A 89 -25.85 -22.32 22.67
C SER A 89 -24.57 -21.56 23.01
N GLY A 90 -24.40 -20.36 22.48
CA GLY A 90 -23.17 -19.60 22.71
C GLY A 90 -22.87 -18.65 21.57
N ASN A 91 -21.73 -17.98 21.68
CA ASN A 91 -21.29 -17.07 20.64
C ASN A 91 -19.79 -17.23 20.41
N TYR A 92 -19.38 -17.16 19.16
CA TYR A 92 -18.02 -17.00 18.73
C TYR A 92 -17.75 -15.52 18.51
N LYS A 93 -16.67 -15.00 19.08
CA LYS A 93 -16.23 -13.62 18.86
C LYS A 93 -14.80 -13.63 18.35
N GLN A 94 -14.57 -12.93 17.26
CA GLN A 94 -13.27 -12.79 16.66
C GLN A 94 -12.92 -11.31 16.53
N THR A 95 -11.75 -10.94 17.04
CA THR A 95 -11.17 -9.60 16.83
C THR A 95 -9.89 -9.77 16.04
N LEU A 96 -9.80 -9.09 14.89
CA LEU A 96 -8.64 -9.10 14.00
C LEU A 96 -7.96 -7.74 14.03
N LEU A 97 -6.65 -7.74 14.22
CA LEU A 97 -5.80 -6.57 14.03
C LEU A 97 -4.72 -6.94 13.01
N GLY A 98 -4.72 -6.27 11.86
CA GLY A 98 -3.87 -6.66 10.73
C GLY A 98 -3.29 -5.49 9.98
N LEU A 99 -2.14 -5.75 9.36
CA LEU A 99 -1.55 -4.89 8.34
C LEU A 99 -1.66 -5.61 7.00
N ASP A 100 -2.35 -4.98 6.06
CA ASP A 100 -2.62 -5.49 4.72
C ASP A 100 -1.88 -4.63 3.70
N ALA A 101 -1.18 -5.27 2.77
CA ALA A 101 -0.66 -4.65 1.56
C ALA A 101 -1.66 -4.90 0.42
N LEU A 102 -2.01 -3.84 -0.29
CA LEU A 102 -2.90 -3.86 -1.44
C LEU A 102 -2.12 -3.54 -2.69
N TYR A 103 -2.16 -4.46 -3.66
CA TYR A 103 -1.65 -4.24 -5.00
C TYR A 103 -2.80 -3.81 -5.90
N MET A 104 -2.82 -2.53 -6.30
CA MET A 104 -3.81 -1.95 -7.21
C MET A 104 -3.36 -2.15 -8.67
N PHE A 105 -4.26 -2.66 -9.50
CA PHE A 105 -4.03 -2.79 -10.94
C PHE A 105 -4.26 -1.48 -11.71
N SER A 106 -5.11 -0.61 -11.16
CA SER A 106 -5.39 0.73 -11.70
C SER A 106 -5.73 1.67 -10.54
N ARG A 107 -5.41 2.96 -10.70
CA ARG A 107 -5.81 4.05 -9.81
C ARG A 107 -6.89 4.97 -10.40
N ASP A 108 -7.59 4.51 -11.43
CA ASP A 108 -8.71 5.23 -12.03
C ASP A 108 -9.93 5.27 -11.10
N LYS A 109 -11.10 5.60 -11.66
CA LYS A 109 -12.37 5.59 -10.91
C LYS A 109 -12.69 4.21 -10.32
N PHE A 110 -12.38 3.14 -11.05
CA PHE A 110 -12.49 1.76 -10.60
C PHE A 110 -11.10 1.16 -10.42
N ARG A 111 -10.79 0.73 -9.20
CA ARG A 111 -9.45 0.32 -8.78
C ARG A 111 -9.50 -1.13 -8.30
N PRO A 112 -9.37 -2.12 -9.20
CA PRO A 112 -9.24 -3.51 -8.81
C PRO A 112 -7.94 -3.70 -8.03
N PHE A 113 -7.96 -4.57 -7.03
CA PHE A 113 -6.77 -4.86 -6.24
C PHE A 113 -6.75 -6.31 -5.73
N LEU A 114 -5.53 -6.78 -5.46
CA LEU A 114 -5.27 -7.93 -4.60
C LEU A 114 -4.79 -7.44 -3.25
N LEU A 115 -5.09 -8.18 -2.20
CA LEU A 115 -4.64 -7.88 -0.85
C LEU A 115 -3.96 -9.10 -0.23
N ALA A 116 -2.92 -8.86 0.55
CA ALA A 116 -2.31 -9.85 1.42
C ALA A 116 -1.85 -9.18 2.71
N GLY A 117 -2.03 -9.85 3.84
CA GLY A 117 -1.77 -9.24 5.13
C GLY A 117 -1.45 -10.24 6.24
N LEU A 118 -0.86 -9.71 7.30
CA LEU A 118 -0.47 -10.43 8.50
C LEU A 118 -0.90 -9.65 9.73
N GLY A 119 -1.11 -10.35 10.84
CA GLY A 119 -1.51 -9.70 12.07
C GLY A 119 -1.77 -10.64 13.21
N ALA A 120 -2.67 -10.23 14.10
CA ALA A 120 -3.12 -10.99 15.24
C ALA A 120 -4.64 -11.17 15.20
N ALA A 121 -5.07 -12.41 15.43
CA ALA A 121 -6.46 -12.76 15.65
C ALA A 121 -6.66 -13.11 17.12
N ARG A 122 -7.71 -12.59 17.74
CA ARG A 122 -8.20 -13.01 19.04
C ARG A 122 -9.51 -13.72 18.86
N ASN A 123 -9.49 -15.03 19.05
CA ASN A 123 -10.62 -15.93 18.94
C ASN A 123 -11.15 -16.24 20.34
N ASN A 124 -12.43 -15.98 20.58
CA ASN A 124 -13.10 -16.28 21.84
C ASN A 124 -14.32 -17.15 21.55
N ILE A 125 -14.21 -18.43 21.89
CA ILE A 125 -15.31 -19.38 21.76
C ILE A 125 -15.97 -19.44 23.15
N ASP A 126 -17.25 -19.11 23.23
CA ASP A 126 -18.04 -19.22 24.46
C ASP A 126 -19.27 -20.08 24.19
N TYR A 127 -19.03 -21.38 23.99
CA TYR A 127 -20.05 -22.37 23.65
C TYR A 127 -20.41 -23.23 24.86
N ARG A 128 -21.71 -23.49 25.01
CA ARG A 128 -22.27 -24.44 25.97
C ARG A 128 -22.90 -25.58 25.19
N ILE A 129 -22.30 -26.76 25.26
CA ILE A 129 -22.77 -27.97 24.57
C ILE A 129 -23.26 -28.95 25.64
N GLY A 130 -24.53 -29.34 25.60
CA GLY A 130 -25.10 -30.25 26.61
C GLY A 130 -24.99 -29.71 28.05
N GLY A 131 -24.95 -28.39 28.24
CA GLY A 131 -24.80 -27.73 29.53
C GLY A 131 -23.36 -27.55 30.04
N VAL A 132 -22.35 -28.07 29.32
CA VAL A 132 -20.92 -27.97 29.66
C VAL A 132 -20.25 -26.87 28.84
N ASN A 133 -19.37 -26.08 29.47
CA ASN A 133 -18.57 -25.08 28.77
C ASN A 133 -17.51 -25.77 27.90
N ALA A 134 -17.58 -25.54 26.58
CA ALA A 134 -16.65 -26.07 25.57
C ALA A 134 -15.64 -25.02 25.08
N GLY A 135 -15.78 -23.78 25.54
CA GLY A 135 -15.10 -22.60 25.03
C GLY A 135 -13.79 -22.22 25.74
N ASP A 136 -12.86 -21.63 25.00
CA ASP A 136 -11.64 -20.99 25.50
C ASP A 136 -11.33 -19.75 24.63
N SER A 137 -10.46 -18.86 25.12
CA SER A 137 -10.00 -17.68 24.38
C SER A 137 -8.53 -17.82 23.98
N LYS A 138 -8.21 -17.58 22.71
CA LYS A 138 -6.84 -17.66 22.20
C LYS A 138 -6.50 -16.47 21.30
N THR A 139 -5.34 -15.88 21.55
CA THR A 139 -4.72 -14.93 20.62
C THR A 139 -3.69 -15.69 19.79
N SER A 140 -3.74 -15.55 18.47
CA SER A 140 -2.80 -16.16 17.53
C SER A 140 -2.32 -15.15 16.50
N TRP A 141 -1.28 -15.51 15.76
CA TRP A 141 -1.00 -14.85 14.49
C TRP A 141 -2.17 -15.11 13.53
N MET A 142 -2.32 -14.20 12.57
CA MET A 142 -3.25 -14.34 11.45
C MET A 142 -2.52 -14.03 10.15
N ALA A 143 -2.93 -14.68 9.07
CA ALA A 143 -2.61 -14.28 7.72
C ALA A 143 -3.90 -14.14 6.93
N ASN A 144 -3.93 -13.23 5.96
CA ASN A 144 -5.05 -13.08 5.09
C ASN A 144 -4.61 -12.81 3.65
N VAL A 145 -5.43 -13.25 2.71
CA VAL A 145 -5.29 -12.95 1.29
C VAL A 145 -6.68 -12.71 0.71
N GLY A 146 -6.76 -11.85 -0.30
CA GLY A 146 -8.04 -11.54 -0.90
C GLY A 146 -7.92 -10.74 -2.18
N ALA A 147 -9.07 -10.41 -2.72
CA ALA A 147 -9.22 -9.57 -3.89
C ALA A 147 -10.43 -8.67 -3.70
N GLY A 148 -10.40 -7.52 -4.37
CA GLY A 148 -11.49 -6.57 -4.26
C GLY A 148 -11.36 -5.46 -5.28
N PHE A 149 -12.18 -4.45 -5.09
CA PHE A 149 -12.11 -3.22 -5.86
C PHE A 149 -12.46 -2.03 -4.98
N GLN A 150 -11.85 -0.89 -5.30
CA GLN A 150 -12.29 0.41 -4.82
C GLN A 150 -12.97 1.16 -5.93
N TYR A 151 -13.99 1.96 -5.58
CA TYR A 151 -14.66 2.85 -6.51
C TYR A 151 -14.63 4.27 -5.94
N SER A 152 -14.02 5.21 -6.67
CA SER A 152 -14.02 6.63 -6.28
C SER A 152 -15.29 7.31 -6.78
N PHE A 153 -16.08 7.89 -5.87
CA PHE A 153 -17.19 8.76 -6.26
C PHE A 153 -16.72 10.19 -6.46
N THR A 154 -15.91 10.67 -5.51
CA THR A 154 -15.31 12.00 -5.47
C THR A 154 -13.86 11.86 -4.97
N ASP A 155 -13.05 12.90 -5.07
CA ASP A 155 -11.67 12.90 -4.56
C ASP A 155 -11.57 12.53 -3.06
N ASN A 156 -12.60 12.86 -2.27
CA ASN A 156 -12.63 12.60 -0.84
C ASN A 156 -13.45 11.38 -0.43
N ILE A 157 -14.29 10.82 -1.30
CA ILE A 157 -15.24 9.75 -0.94
C ILE A 157 -15.18 8.62 -1.97
N GLY A 158 -15.02 7.39 -1.47
CA GLY A 158 -15.08 6.18 -2.27
C GLY A 158 -15.77 5.03 -1.55
N LEU A 159 -15.88 3.91 -2.25
CA LEU A 159 -16.32 2.62 -1.73
C LEU A 159 -15.16 1.63 -1.87
N GLN A 160 -15.07 0.67 -0.96
CA GLN A 160 -14.27 -0.54 -1.13
C GLN A 160 -15.17 -1.75 -0.91
N ALA A 161 -15.04 -2.73 -1.78
CA ALA A 161 -15.59 -4.06 -1.54
C ALA A 161 -14.47 -5.09 -1.70
N ASP A 162 -14.35 -6.02 -0.76
CA ASP A 162 -13.32 -7.05 -0.80
C ASP A 162 -13.84 -8.38 -0.27
N ILE A 163 -13.34 -9.46 -0.88
CA ILE A 163 -13.42 -10.80 -0.33
C ILE A 163 -12.02 -11.21 0.12
N ARG A 164 -11.92 -11.71 1.34
CA ARG A 164 -10.65 -12.17 1.91
C ARG A 164 -10.83 -13.46 2.68
N HIS A 165 -9.85 -14.32 2.58
CA HIS A 165 -9.74 -15.52 3.39
C HIS A 165 -8.71 -15.28 4.49
N VAL A 166 -9.09 -15.58 5.73
CA VAL A 166 -8.30 -15.29 6.94
C VAL A 166 -7.97 -16.61 7.64
N TRP A 167 -6.69 -16.94 7.69
CA TRP A 167 -6.18 -18.05 8.49
C TRP A 167 -5.79 -17.55 9.87
N SER A 168 -6.31 -18.21 10.90
CA SER A 168 -5.91 -17.97 12.29
C SER A 168 -5.94 -19.27 13.10
N ARG A 169 -5.53 -19.24 14.37
CA ARG A 169 -5.60 -20.41 15.25
C ARG A 169 -6.64 -20.20 16.34
N ALA A 170 -7.53 -21.17 16.51
CA ALA A 170 -8.54 -21.21 17.57
C ALA A 170 -8.29 -22.40 18.50
N LYS A 171 -8.75 -22.31 19.74
CA LYS A 171 -8.63 -23.38 20.74
C LYS A 171 -10.03 -23.73 21.26
N ALA A 172 -10.35 -25.02 21.25
CA ALA A 172 -11.56 -25.56 21.86
C ALA A 172 -11.16 -26.71 22.79
N ASN A 173 -11.94 -26.91 23.85
CA ASN A 173 -11.71 -27.97 24.84
C ASN A 173 -12.94 -28.89 24.87
N SER A 174 -13.35 -29.44 23.72
CA SER A 174 -14.53 -30.32 23.65
C SER A 174 -14.39 -31.36 22.55
N PRO A 175 -14.66 -32.65 22.82
CA PRO A 175 -14.64 -33.69 21.79
C PRO A 175 -15.72 -33.49 20.70
N ALA A 176 -16.71 -32.62 20.92
CA ALA A 176 -17.75 -32.30 19.93
C ALA A 176 -17.31 -31.26 18.87
N LEU A 177 -16.18 -30.57 19.13
CA LEU A 177 -15.49 -29.66 18.23
C LEU A 177 -14.09 -30.23 17.95
N TRP A 178 -13.13 -29.92 18.82
CA TRP A 178 -11.78 -30.48 18.88
C TRP A 178 -11.21 -30.25 20.29
N ASN A 179 -10.13 -30.96 20.63
CA ASN A 179 -9.56 -30.99 21.98
C ASN A 179 -8.13 -30.42 22.06
N ASP A 180 -7.85 -29.36 21.29
CA ASP A 180 -6.61 -28.57 21.33
C ASP A 180 -6.75 -27.30 20.46
N THR A 181 -5.66 -26.89 19.80
CA THR A 181 -5.53 -25.72 18.94
C THR A 181 -5.55 -26.17 17.49
N GLN A 182 -6.45 -25.61 16.71
CA GLN A 182 -6.58 -25.89 15.28
C GLN A 182 -6.44 -24.60 14.48
N THR A 183 -5.94 -24.71 13.25
CA THR A 183 -5.97 -23.62 12.28
C THR A 183 -7.36 -23.58 11.64
N ILE A 184 -7.99 -22.42 11.67
CA ILE A 184 -9.30 -22.15 11.08
C ILE A 184 -9.15 -21.15 9.93
N GLY A 185 -9.94 -21.34 8.87
CA GLY A 185 -9.96 -20.48 7.69
C GLY A 185 -11.33 -19.82 7.51
N ASN A 186 -11.46 -18.57 7.95
CA ASN A 186 -12.73 -17.84 7.83
C ASN A 186 -12.71 -16.95 6.59
N THR A 187 -13.80 -16.97 5.82
CA THR A 187 -13.94 -16.10 4.64
C THR A 187 -14.77 -14.89 5.01
N TYR A 188 -14.26 -13.70 4.71
CA TYR A 188 -14.92 -12.43 4.96
C TYR A 188 -15.27 -11.77 3.64
N PHE A 189 -16.50 -11.29 3.55
CA PHE A 189 -16.91 -10.30 2.57
C PHE A 189 -17.05 -8.96 3.27
N ASN A 190 -16.37 -7.92 2.80
CA ASN A 190 -16.39 -6.60 3.40
C ASN A 190 -16.83 -5.55 2.40
N VAL A 191 -17.60 -4.57 2.87
CA VAL A 191 -17.95 -3.35 2.16
C VAL A 191 -17.71 -2.17 3.09
N GLY A 192 -16.94 -1.19 2.62
CA GLY A 192 -16.57 -0.02 3.40
C GLY A 192 -16.65 1.26 2.60
N VAL A 193 -16.82 2.38 3.30
CA VAL A 193 -16.81 3.72 2.71
C VAL A 193 -15.45 4.33 3.00
N ILE A 194 -14.74 4.75 1.95
CA ILE A 194 -13.43 5.39 2.04
C ILE A 194 -13.64 6.89 2.20
N PHE A 195 -12.99 7.48 3.19
CA PHE A 195 -12.84 8.93 3.31
C PHE A 195 -11.37 9.30 3.20
N ASN A 196 -10.98 9.99 2.14
CA ASN A 196 -9.60 10.42 1.90
C ASN A 196 -9.34 11.77 2.58
N PHE A 197 -8.19 11.88 3.24
CA PHE A 197 -7.67 13.07 3.88
C PHE A 197 -6.22 13.32 3.43
N GLY A 198 -5.91 14.58 3.15
CA GLY A 198 -4.63 15.00 2.57
C GLY A 198 -4.79 15.43 1.12
N ALA A 199 -3.90 16.30 0.66
CA ALA A 199 -3.88 16.71 -0.73
C ALA A 199 -3.69 15.46 -1.60
N PRO A 200 -4.43 15.30 -2.72
CA PRO A 200 -4.14 14.24 -3.66
C PRO A 200 -2.66 14.36 -4.02
N GLN A 201 -1.91 13.27 -3.82
CA GLN A 201 -0.56 13.18 -4.36
C GLN A 201 -0.76 13.27 -5.87
N LYS A 202 -0.55 14.48 -6.38
CA LYS A 202 -0.45 14.74 -7.81
C LYS A 202 0.63 13.76 -8.24
N ALA A 203 0.23 12.72 -8.99
CA ALA A 203 1.16 11.84 -9.67
C ALA A 203 2.25 12.76 -10.20
N ALA A 204 3.49 12.55 -9.73
CA ALA A 204 4.60 13.47 -9.89
C ALA A 204 4.46 14.06 -11.29
N ALA A 205 4.11 15.35 -11.34
CA ALA A 205 3.81 16.00 -12.60
C ALA A 205 5.00 15.69 -13.48
N ALA A 206 4.76 14.94 -14.57
CA ALA A 206 5.80 14.55 -15.51
C ALA A 206 6.67 15.80 -15.68
N GLU A 207 7.91 15.69 -15.21
CA GLU A 207 8.87 16.78 -15.33
C GLU A 207 8.78 17.22 -16.79
N PRO A 208 8.43 18.49 -17.07
CA PRO A 208 8.13 18.90 -18.42
C PRO A 208 9.31 18.46 -19.26
N GLU A 209 9.05 17.55 -20.22
CA GLU A 209 10.09 17.08 -21.13
C GLU A 209 10.83 18.34 -21.59
N PRO A 210 12.18 18.37 -21.47
CA PRO A 210 12.93 19.55 -21.85
C PRO A 210 12.52 19.89 -23.28
N THR A 211 11.81 21.00 -23.43
CA THR A 211 11.37 21.52 -24.72
C THR A 211 12.55 21.38 -25.68
N PRO A 212 12.42 20.75 -26.85
CA PRO A 212 13.52 20.62 -27.79
C PRO A 212 14.12 22.01 -27.97
N ALA A 213 15.41 22.14 -27.68
CA ALA A 213 16.13 23.38 -27.91
C ALA A 213 15.81 23.82 -29.35
N PRO A 214 15.47 25.10 -29.59
CA PRO A 214 15.16 25.57 -30.93
C PRO A 214 16.29 25.13 -31.85
N ALA A 215 15.91 24.37 -32.89
CA ALA A 215 16.84 23.97 -33.93
C ALA A 215 17.55 25.25 -34.38
N MET A 216 18.88 25.24 -34.31
CA MET A 216 19.71 26.29 -34.87
C MET A 216 19.16 26.61 -36.25
N GLU A 217 18.75 27.86 -36.47
CA GLU A 217 18.44 28.34 -37.80
C GLU A 217 19.64 28.01 -38.68
N GLU A 218 19.42 27.12 -39.64
CA GLU A 218 20.35 26.83 -40.69
C GLU A 218 20.66 28.16 -41.37
N ILE A 219 21.89 28.64 -41.17
CA ILE A 219 22.40 29.85 -41.76
C ILE A 219 22.26 29.66 -43.28
N ALA A 220 21.24 30.27 -43.85
CA ALA A 220 21.10 30.35 -45.29
C ALA A 220 22.38 30.98 -45.84
N PRO A 221 22.99 30.41 -46.91
CA PRO A 221 24.16 31.03 -47.52
C PRO A 221 23.81 32.47 -47.88
N GLN A 222 24.47 33.43 -47.21
CA GLN A 222 24.34 34.83 -47.56
C GLN A 222 24.79 34.97 -49.01
N GLU A 223 23.87 35.39 -49.88
CA GLU A 223 24.19 35.84 -51.23
C GLU A 223 25.27 36.92 -51.12
N GLU A 224 26.35 36.70 -51.84
CA GLU A 224 27.48 37.60 -51.97
C GLU A 224 27.01 38.88 -52.67
N GLU A 225 26.61 39.86 -51.87
CA GLU A 225 26.21 41.16 -52.38
C GLU A 225 27.45 42.02 -52.69
N ALA A 226 27.48 42.50 -53.92
CA ALA A 226 28.63 43.07 -54.60
C ALA A 226 29.24 44.29 -53.88
N VAL A 227 30.56 44.26 -53.82
CA VAL A 227 31.47 45.27 -53.28
C VAL A 227 31.25 46.66 -53.90
N PRO A 228 30.99 47.72 -53.12
CA PRO A 228 31.22 49.08 -53.59
C PRO A 228 32.72 49.46 -53.46
N PRO A 229 33.30 50.18 -54.43
CA PRO A 229 34.74 50.46 -54.45
C PRO A 229 35.12 51.42 -53.32
N LEU A 230 35.99 50.95 -52.41
CA LEU A 230 36.61 51.80 -51.40
C LEU A 230 37.65 52.71 -52.07
N THR A 231 37.35 53.99 -52.01
CA THR A 231 38.25 55.12 -52.28
C THR A 231 39.55 55.01 -51.51
N SER A 232 40.62 55.33 -52.22
CA SER A 232 42.01 55.46 -51.78
C SER A 232 42.19 56.27 -50.49
N GLU A 233 42.85 55.66 -49.51
CA GLU A 233 43.81 56.36 -48.63
C GLU A 233 44.79 55.33 -48.04
N GLU A 234 46.08 55.63 -48.13
CA GLU A 234 47.26 54.83 -47.75
C GLU A 234 48.17 55.70 -46.85
N PRO A 235 49.01 55.13 -45.95
CA PRO A 235 48.76 54.61 -44.60
C PRO A 235 49.40 55.55 -43.52
N PRO A 236 49.49 55.16 -42.23
CA PRO A 236 50.79 54.64 -41.75
C PRO A 236 50.72 53.57 -40.63
N GLN A 237 51.63 52.59 -40.70
CA GLN A 237 52.16 51.76 -39.58
C GLN A 237 53.11 52.62 -38.71
N PRO A 238 53.65 52.20 -37.52
CA PRO A 238 53.59 50.91 -36.80
C PRO A 238 53.38 51.03 -35.26
N ASP A 239 53.20 49.92 -34.52
CA ASP A 239 54.12 49.57 -33.40
C ASP A 239 53.88 48.17 -32.78
N GLN A 240 54.93 47.63 -32.17
CA GLN A 240 55.18 46.22 -31.84
C GLN A 240 54.72 45.78 -30.44
N GLY A 241 54.51 44.46 -30.24
CA GLY A 241 54.46 43.85 -28.89
C GLY A 241 53.99 42.38 -28.86
N PRO A 242 54.77 41.42 -28.33
CA PRO A 242 54.51 39.98 -28.44
C PRO A 242 53.84 39.36 -27.19
N ASN A 243 53.13 38.23 -27.35
CA ASN A 243 53.27 37.03 -26.50
C ASN A 243 52.36 35.88 -27.00
N GLU A 244 52.91 34.67 -26.87
CA GLU A 244 52.63 33.39 -27.55
C GLU A 244 51.33 32.62 -27.18
N PRO A 245 50.99 31.52 -27.91
CA PRO A 245 49.66 30.90 -28.01
C PRO A 245 49.49 29.60 -27.20
N ALA A 246 48.25 29.12 -27.00
CA ALA A 246 47.96 27.67 -26.86
C ALA A 246 46.44 27.37 -26.93
N PHE A 247 45.95 26.84 -28.06
CA PHE A 247 44.72 26.06 -28.09
C PHE A 247 45.08 24.59 -28.35
N THR A 248 44.82 23.71 -27.38
CA THR A 248 45.02 22.26 -27.51
C THR A 248 43.69 21.59 -27.83
N LYS A 249 43.60 20.96 -29.02
CA LYS A 249 42.54 19.99 -29.37
C LYS A 249 42.91 18.63 -28.77
N MET A 250 42.00 17.98 -28.06
CA MET A 250 42.08 16.55 -27.79
C MET A 250 40.83 15.84 -28.29
N THR A 251 41.05 15.00 -29.31
CA THR A 251 40.11 14.03 -29.89
C THR A 251 40.20 12.75 -29.06
N LEU A 252 39.08 12.26 -28.52
CA LEU A 252 39.01 10.93 -27.92
C LEU A 252 38.32 9.99 -28.90
N GLN A 253 39.07 9.03 -29.45
CA GLN A 253 38.51 7.89 -30.17
C GLN A 253 38.33 6.73 -29.19
N ALA A 254 37.12 6.17 -29.19
CA ALA A 254 36.76 4.98 -28.44
C ALA A 254 37.15 3.75 -29.26
N GLU A 255 38.04 2.91 -28.71
CA GLU A 255 38.22 1.54 -29.19
C GLU A 255 38.12 0.59 -28.00
N VAL A 256 37.05 -0.20 -28.05
CA VAL A 256 36.78 -1.39 -27.27
C VAL A 256 37.91 -2.39 -27.46
N LEU A 257 38.38 -3.08 -26.42
CA LEU A 257 38.88 -4.46 -26.55
C LEU A 257 38.87 -5.17 -25.18
N PHE A 258 38.12 -6.27 -25.17
CA PHE A 258 37.99 -7.25 -24.08
C PHE A 258 39.30 -8.00 -23.82
N GLY A 259 39.48 -8.46 -22.58
CA GLY A 259 40.55 -9.39 -22.22
C GLY A 259 40.44 -9.89 -20.79
N PHE A 260 39.62 -10.92 -20.58
CA PHE A 260 39.69 -11.83 -19.44
C PHE A 260 41.09 -12.47 -19.37
N ASP A 261 41.74 -12.51 -18.19
CA ASP A 261 42.05 -13.78 -17.49
C ASP A 261 42.82 -13.56 -16.16
N LYS A 262 42.36 -14.32 -15.16
CA LYS A 262 43.08 -15.11 -14.14
C LYS A 262 44.14 -14.52 -13.17
N THR A 263 43.78 -14.65 -11.89
CA THR A 263 44.55 -15.18 -10.73
C THR A 263 45.93 -14.59 -10.42
N CYS A 264 46.06 -13.96 -9.25
CA CYS A 264 46.53 -14.59 -8.00
C CYS A 264 46.12 -13.72 -6.80
#